data_AF-A0A7Y5SAB2-F1
#
_entry.id   AF-A0A7Y5SAB2-F1
#
_cell.length_a   1.000
_cell.length_b   1.000
_cell.length_c   1.000
_cell.angle_alpha   90.00
_cell.angle_beta   90.00
_cell.angle_gamma   90.00
#
_symmetry.space_group_name_H-M   'P 1'
#
loop_
_entity.id
_entity.type
_entity.pdbx_description
1 polymer ?
#
loop_
_entity_poly.entity_id
_entity_poly.type
_entity_poly.pdbx_seq_one_letter_code
_entity_poly.pdbx_strand_id
1 'polypeptide(L)'
;MTTRLDIPVPTRVHALVMGLATLLAAGVSWGVSSALGADPFTVRNVLIACALGAVPTFAPVVLRTRAEYWGVAVMAAGVGRILVSLGYCYVIRENSPEILTRPLFVGVVSGAFLLLVIEVTTAVKILAAIERRRSAPLDGAPSNGKAA
;
A
#
# COMPACT_ATOMS: atom_id res chain seq x y z
N MET A 1 14.65 -30.20 12.73
CA MET A 1 13.36 -29.78 12.14
C MET A 1 12.96 -28.47 12.80
N THR A 2 13.24 -27.34 12.15
CA THR A 2 12.89 -26.01 12.65
C THR A 2 11.40 -25.79 12.42
N THR A 3 10.60 -25.90 13.48
CA THR A 3 9.24 -25.37 13.54
C THR A 3 9.36 -23.86 13.32
N ARG A 4 9.32 -23.41 12.05
CA ARG A 4 9.09 -22.00 11.73
C ARG A 4 7.74 -21.68 12.32
N LEU A 5 7.72 -20.92 13.41
CA LEU A 5 6.51 -20.29 13.91
C LEU A 5 5.93 -19.48 12.75
N ASP A 6 4.92 -20.03 12.08
CA ASP A 6 4.08 -19.33 11.11
C ASP A 6 3.31 -18.25 11.88
N ILE A 7 3.98 -17.14 12.20
CA ILE A 7 3.35 -15.98 12.82
C ILE A 7 2.45 -15.38 11.73
N PRO A 8 1.11 -15.47 11.86
CA PRO A 8 0.21 -14.97 10.84
C PRO A 8 0.37 -13.45 10.74
N VAL A 9 0.58 -12.96 9.51
CA VAL A 9 0.59 -11.53 9.24
C VAL A 9 -0.79 -10.97 9.57
N PRO A 10 -0.92 -9.86 10.33
CA PRO A 10 -2.22 -9.26 10.65
C PRO A 10 -2.84 -8.57 9.43
N THR A 11 -3.31 -9.37 8.47
CA THR A 11 -3.83 -8.93 7.17
C THR A 11 -5.06 -8.03 7.28
N ARG A 12 -5.91 -8.23 8.30
CA ARG A 12 -7.08 -7.37 8.57
C ARG A 12 -6.68 -5.94 8.95
N VAL A 13 -5.67 -5.79 9.79
CA VAL A 13 -5.17 -4.48 10.22
C VAL A 13 -4.52 -3.78 9.03
N HIS A 14 -3.73 -4.50 8.25
CA HIS A 14 -3.13 -3.96 7.03
C HIS A 14 -4.21 -3.49 6.03
N ALA A 15 -5.24 -4.31 5.76
CA ALA A 15 -6.32 -3.93 4.86
C ALA A 15 -7.06 -2.67 5.32
N LEU A 16 -7.34 -2.54 6.61
CA LEU A 16 -8.02 -1.38 7.19
C LEU A 16 -7.15 -0.12 7.06
N VAL A 17 -5.85 -0.22 7.40
CA VAL A 17 -4.90 0.88 7.25
C VAL A 17 -4.79 1.32 5.78
N MET A 18 -4.71 0.37 4.85
CA MET A 18 -4.64 0.69 3.43
C MET A 18 -5.94 1.28 2.88
N GLY A 19 -7.10 0.84 3.38
CA GLY A 19 -8.39 1.45 3.07
C GLY A 19 -8.44 2.93 3.46
N LEU A 20 -8.05 3.25 4.70
CA LEU A 20 -7.97 4.64 5.17
C LEU A 20 -6.93 5.46 4.41
N ALA A 21 -5.75 4.87 4.13
CA ALA A 21 -4.70 5.51 3.35
C ALA A 21 -5.16 5.84 1.92
N THR A 22 -5.99 4.98 1.33
CA THR A 22 -6.58 5.20 -0.01
C THR A 22 -7.51 6.40 -0.01
N LEU A 23 -8.35 6.55 1.03
CA LEU A 23 -9.23 7.72 1.16
C LEU A 23 -8.43 9.02 1.34
N LEU A 24 -7.38 9.00 2.16
CA LEU A 24 -6.49 10.15 2.35
C LEU A 24 -5.75 10.50 1.05
N ALA A 25 -5.23 9.50 0.35
CA ALA A 25 -4.57 9.69 -0.94
C ALA A 25 -5.52 10.28 -1.98
N ALA A 26 -6.76 9.82 -2.06
CA ALA A 26 -7.79 10.39 -2.93
C ALA A 26 -8.08 11.86 -2.58
N GLY A 27 -8.14 12.19 -1.28
CA GLY A 27 -8.29 13.58 -0.81
C GLY A 27 -7.12 14.47 -1.21
N VAL A 28 -5.89 13.97 -1.12
CA VAL A 28 -4.69 14.70 -1.58
C VAL A 28 -4.68 14.86 -3.09
N SER A 29 -4.99 13.81 -3.85
CA SER A 29 -5.10 13.88 -5.31
C SER A 29 -6.14 14.91 -5.74
N TRP A 30 -7.31 14.90 -5.10
CA TRP A 30 -8.36 15.89 -5.31
C TRP A 30 -7.88 17.31 -5.01
N GLY A 31 -7.27 17.52 -3.84
CA GLY A 31 -6.79 18.83 -3.42
C GLY A 31 -5.69 19.39 -4.33
N VAL A 32 -4.72 18.56 -4.72
CA VAL A 32 -3.63 18.94 -5.62
C VAL A 32 -4.14 19.26 -7.02
N SER A 33 -5.00 18.40 -7.60
CA SER A 33 -5.58 18.68 -8.92
C SER A 33 -6.43 19.94 -8.91
N SER A 34 -7.25 20.13 -7.88
CA SER A 34 -8.09 21.33 -7.74
C SER A 34 -7.26 22.60 -7.58
N ALA A 35 -6.18 22.55 -6.78
CA ALA A 35 -5.25 23.66 -6.61
C ALA A 35 -4.50 24.03 -7.90
N LEU A 36 -4.34 23.07 -8.82
CA LEU A 36 -3.75 23.29 -10.15
C LEU A 36 -4.76 23.80 -11.19
N GLY A 37 -6.00 24.12 -10.77
CA GLY A 37 -7.04 24.65 -11.65
C GLY A 37 -7.73 23.57 -12.51
N ALA A 38 -7.75 22.31 -12.06
CA ALA A 38 -8.48 21.26 -12.75
C ALA A 38 -9.99 21.55 -12.78
N ASP A 39 -10.58 21.37 -13.95
CA ASP A 39 -12.03 21.32 -14.11
C ASP A 39 -12.62 20.04 -13.46
N PRO A 40 -13.93 20.01 -13.15
CA PRO A 40 -14.56 18.86 -12.51
C PRO A 40 -14.43 17.55 -13.29
N PHE A 41 -14.33 17.61 -14.62
CA PHE A 41 -14.16 16.43 -15.45
C PHE A 41 -12.75 15.85 -15.33
N THR A 42 -11.71 16.69 -15.30
CA THR A 42 -10.34 16.26 -14.98
C THR A 42 -10.24 15.69 -13.57
N VAL A 43 -10.81 16.37 -12.57
CA VAL A 43 -10.79 15.91 -11.16
C VAL A 43 -11.47 14.55 -11.00
N ARG A 44 -12.61 14.34 -11.65
CA ARG A 44 -13.30 13.05 -11.65
C ARG A 44 -12.39 11.93 -12.18
N ASN A 45 -11.68 12.18 -13.27
CA ASN A 45 -10.78 11.21 -13.87
C ASN A 45 -9.56 10.92 -13.00
N VAL A 46 -9.03 11.91 -12.27
CA VAL A 46 -8.00 11.70 -11.24
C VAL A 46 -8.49 10.71 -10.17
N LEU A 47 -9.71 10.92 -9.66
CA LEU A 47 -10.28 10.04 -8.64
C LEU A 47 -10.53 8.62 -9.16
N ILE A 48 -10.97 8.48 -10.42
CA ILE A 48 -11.11 7.16 -11.07
C ILE A 48 -9.74 6.48 -11.20
N ALA A 49 -8.70 7.20 -11.62
CA ALA A 49 -7.34 6.67 -11.72
C ALA A 49 -6.82 6.18 -10.36
N CYS A 50 -7.12 6.93 -9.28
CA CYS A 50 -6.79 6.54 -7.92
C CYS A 50 -7.58 5.28 -7.48
N ALA A 51 -8.87 5.20 -7.81
CA ALA A 51 -9.70 4.05 -7.48
C ALA A 51 -9.24 2.77 -8.19
N LEU A 52 -8.88 2.86 -9.48
CA LEU A 52 -8.34 1.74 -10.25
C LEU A 52 -6.98 1.29 -9.67
N GLY A 53 -6.10 2.24 -9.35
CA GLY A 53 -4.81 1.96 -8.72
C GLY A 53 -4.93 1.40 -7.30
N ALA A 54 -6.04 1.61 -6.61
CA ALA A 54 -6.25 1.05 -5.28
C ALA A 54 -6.36 -0.49 -5.32
N VAL A 55 -6.84 -1.08 -6.42
CA VAL A 55 -7.10 -2.53 -6.51
C VAL A 55 -5.84 -3.37 -6.29
N PRO A 56 -4.70 -3.12 -6.98
CA PRO A 56 -3.45 -3.84 -6.72
C PRO A 56 -2.94 -3.74 -5.27
N THR A 57 -3.23 -2.65 -4.57
CA THR A 57 -2.80 -2.44 -3.16
C THR A 57 -3.28 -3.55 -2.22
N PHE A 58 -4.41 -4.18 -2.52
CA PHE A 58 -4.97 -5.26 -1.69
C PHE A 58 -4.44 -6.65 -2.07
N ALA A 59 -3.61 -6.78 -3.11
CA ALA A 59 -3.07 -8.08 -3.55
C ALA A 59 -2.37 -8.89 -2.43
N PRO A 60 -1.52 -8.30 -1.57
CA PRO A 60 -0.85 -9.06 -0.50
C PRO A 60 -1.84 -9.64 0.53
N VAL A 61 -2.97 -8.96 0.73
CA VAL A 61 -4.06 -9.40 1.63
C VAL A 61 -4.81 -10.56 1.00
N VAL A 62 -5.20 -10.43 -0.27
CA VAL A 62 -5.98 -11.43 -1.01
C VAL A 62 -5.19 -12.72 -1.21
N LEU A 63 -3.90 -12.59 -1.56
CA LEU A 63 -3.00 -13.72 -1.80
C LEU A 63 -2.50 -14.39 -0.50
N ARG A 64 -2.85 -13.85 0.67
CA ARG A 64 -2.42 -14.36 1.99
C ARG A 64 -0.91 -14.58 2.06
N THR A 65 -0.14 -13.59 1.61
CA THR A 65 1.30 -13.69 1.49
C THR A 65 1.95 -14.03 2.83
N ARG A 66 2.85 -15.02 2.82
CA ARG A 66 3.66 -15.40 4.01
C ARG A 66 4.60 -14.26 4.39
N ALA A 67 4.97 -14.19 5.67
CA ALA A 67 5.86 -13.15 6.20
C ALA A 67 7.18 -13.03 5.43
N GLU A 68 7.71 -14.16 4.94
CA GLU A 68 8.96 -14.24 4.17
C GLU A 68 8.92 -13.47 2.84
N TYR A 69 7.75 -13.38 2.21
CA TYR A 69 7.56 -12.71 0.91
C TYR A 69 6.81 -11.39 1.03
N TRP A 70 6.52 -10.95 2.26
CA TRP A 70 5.67 -9.79 2.51
C TRP A 70 6.20 -8.52 1.85
N GLY A 71 7.49 -8.22 2.03
CA GLY A 71 8.11 -7.04 1.42
C GLY A 71 8.04 -7.03 -0.10
N VAL A 72 8.30 -8.19 -0.73
CA VAL A 72 8.23 -8.33 -2.20
C VAL A 72 6.80 -8.16 -2.71
N ALA A 73 5.82 -8.75 -2.02
CA ALA A 73 4.41 -8.63 -2.40
C ALA A 73 3.92 -7.18 -2.27
N VAL A 74 4.30 -6.47 -1.21
CA VAL A 74 3.96 -5.05 -1.02
C VAL A 74 4.60 -4.20 -2.11
N MET A 75 5.88 -4.43 -2.43
CA MET A 75 6.56 -3.72 -3.52
C MET A 75 5.87 -3.96 -4.87
N ALA A 76 5.57 -5.21 -5.21
CA ALA A 76 4.89 -5.58 -6.46
C ALA A 76 3.49 -4.95 -6.55
N ALA A 77 2.73 -4.95 -5.44
CA ALA A 77 1.44 -4.28 -5.34
C ALA A 77 1.55 -2.78 -5.58
N GLY A 78 2.58 -2.13 -5.02
CA GLY A 78 2.84 -0.71 -5.21
C GLY A 78 3.21 -0.33 -6.63
N VAL A 79 4.06 -1.13 -7.28
CA VAL A 79 4.38 -0.96 -8.72
C VAL A 79 3.12 -1.15 -9.56
N GLY A 80 2.35 -2.21 -9.31
CA GLY A 80 1.10 -2.48 -10.02
C GLY A 80 0.10 -1.34 -9.93
N ARG A 81 -0.08 -0.77 -8.73
CA ARG A 81 -0.93 0.41 -8.51
C ARG A 81 -0.52 1.60 -9.37
N ILE A 82 0.76 1.97 -9.35
CA ILE A 82 1.26 3.13 -10.09
C ILE A 82 1.08 2.89 -11.59
N LEU A 83 1.39 1.69 -12.09
CA LEU A 83 1.21 1.34 -13.50
C LEU A 83 -0.27 1.40 -13.91
N VAL A 84 -1.19 0.90 -13.08
CA VAL A 84 -2.63 0.96 -13.37
C VAL A 84 -3.12 2.41 -13.38
N SER A 85 -2.76 3.21 -12.37
CA SER A 85 -3.16 4.62 -12.32
C SER A 85 -2.60 5.42 -13.48
N LEU A 86 -1.32 5.28 -13.80
CA LEU A 86 -0.69 5.99 -14.91
C LEU A 86 -1.18 5.49 -16.28
N GLY A 87 -1.41 4.19 -16.43
CA GLY A 87 -1.97 3.60 -17.63
C GLY A 87 -3.37 4.16 -17.91
N TYR A 88 -4.23 4.26 -16.90
CA TYR A 88 -5.52 4.94 -17.04
C TYR A 88 -5.36 6.40 -17.42
N CYS A 89 -4.48 7.16 -16.75
CA CYS A 89 -4.23 8.57 -17.08
C CYS A 89 -3.79 8.75 -18.54
N TYR A 90 -2.93 7.86 -19.04
CA TYR A 90 -2.49 7.88 -20.42
C TYR A 90 -3.65 7.60 -21.39
N VAL A 91 -4.41 6.53 -21.15
CA VAL A 91 -5.56 6.15 -21.99
C VAL A 91 -6.61 7.25 -22.02
N ILE A 92 -6.99 7.81 -20.87
CA ILE A 92 -8.02 8.85 -20.84
C ILE A 92 -7.54 10.15 -21.48
N ARG A 93 -6.26 10.50 -21.31
CA ARG A 93 -5.68 11.69 -21.94
C ARG A 93 -5.71 11.58 -23.46
N GLU A 94 -5.37 10.41 -24.00
CA GLU A 94 -5.37 10.17 -25.45
C GLU A 94 -6.78 10.23 -26.03
N ASN A 95 -7.79 9.73 -25.30
CA ASN A 95 -9.18 9.70 -25.74
C ASN A 95 -9.98 10.97 -25.38
N SER A 96 -9.39 11.93 -24.67
CA SER A 96 -10.10 13.13 -24.20
C SER A 96 -9.16 14.34 -24.18
N PRO A 97 -9.10 15.11 -25.29
CA PRO A 97 -8.20 16.26 -25.42
C PRO A 97 -8.53 17.40 -24.45
N GLU A 98 -9.76 17.42 -23.90
CA GLU A 98 -10.24 18.40 -22.93
C GLU A 98 -9.59 18.25 -21.54
N ILE A 99 -8.98 17.09 -21.25
CA ILE A 99 -8.38 16.84 -19.93
C ILE A 99 -7.07 17.60 -19.78
N LEU A 100 -6.95 18.32 -18.66
CA LEU A 100 -5.72 19.02 -18.32
C LEU A 100 -4.65 18.02 -17.87
N THR A 101 -3.62 17.88 -18.71
CA THR A 101 -2.51 16.92 -18.50
C THR A 101 -1.83 17.12 -17.14
N ARG A 102 -1.41 18.35 -16.82
CA ARG A 102 -0.64 18.62 -15.61
C ARG A 102 -1.44 18.33 -14.32
N PRO A 103 -2.67 18.81 -14.14
CA PRO A 103 -3.47 18.45 -12.98
C PRO A 103 -3.81 16.97 -12.89
N LEU A 104 -4.01 16.27 -14.02
CA LEU A 104 -4.27 14.83 -14.06
C LEU A 104 -3.09 14.04 -13.49
N PHE A 105 -1.91 14.20 -14.09
CA PHE A 105 -0.74 13.41 -13.71
C PHE A 105 -0.21 13.80 -12.34
N VAL A 106 -0.08 15.10 -12.05
CA VAL A 106 0.45 15.56 -10.76
C VAL A 106 -0.47 15.17 -9.61
N GLY A 107 -1.78 15.31 -9.76
CA GLY A 107 -2.73 14.88 -8.72
C GLY A 107 -2.66 13.39 -8.42
N VAL A 108 -2.66 12.54 -9.46
CA VAL A 108 -2.55 11.08 -9.29
C VAL A 108 -1.22 10.70 -8.64
N VAL A 109 -0.09 11.27 -9.09
CA VAL A 109 1.23 10.99 -8.53
C VAL A 109 1.33 11.43 -7.07
N SER A 110 0.79 12.60 -6.70
CA SER A 110 0.82 13.08 -5.32
C SER A 110 0.08 12.15 -4.35
N GLY A 111 -1.11 11.67 -4.72
CA GLY A 111 -1.85 10.71 -3.90
C GLY A 111 -1.16 9.34 -3.87
N ALA A 112 -0.68 8.86 -5.02
CA ALA A 112 0.05 7.58 -5.10
C ALA A 112 1.33 7.60 -4.25
N PHE A 113 2.03 8.73 -4.20
CA PHE A 113 3.22 8.92 -3.37
C PHE A 113 2.89 8.87 -1.87
N LEU A 114 1.86 9.59 -1.42
CA LEU A 114 1.42 9.53 -0.03
C LEU A 114 1.07 8.09 0.38
N LEU A 115 0.32 7.39 -0.47
CA LEU A 115 -0.10 6.02 -0.20
C LEU A 115 1.09 5.07 -0.12
N LEU A 116 2.09 5.25 -0.99
CA LEU A 116 3.35 4.49 -0.95
C LEU A 116 4.11 4.72 0.36
N VAL A 117 4.19 5.96 0.86
CA VAL A 117 4.83 6.25 2.15
C VAL A 117 4.11 5.51 3.29
N ILE A 118 2.77 5.55 3.31
CA ILE A 118 1.98 4.87 4.34
C ILE A 118 2.14 3.34 4.24
N GLU A 119 2.10 2.79 3.03
CA GLU A 119 2.24 1.36 2.75
C GLU A 119 3.60 0.83 3.21
N VAL A 120 4.70 1.50 2.82
CA VAL A 120 6.06 1.13 3.22
C VAL A 120 6.21 1.22 4.74
N THR A 121 5.74 2.30 5.36
CA THR A 121 5.79 2.47 6.82
C THR A 121 5.05 1.36 7.54
N THR A 122 3.87 0.99 7.04
CA THR A 122 3.04 -0.07 7.62
C THR A 122 3.68 -1.44 7.45
N ALA A 123 4.25 -1.73 6.27
CA ALA A 123 4.93 -2.99 5.98
C ALA A 123 6.15 -3.18 6.89
N VAL A 124 6.97 -2.13 7.06
CA VAL A 124 8.13 -2.15 7.97
C VAL A 124 7.69 -2.37 9.41
N LYS A 125 6.64 -1.68 9.89
CA LYS A 125 6.11 -1.88 11.25
C LYS A 125 5.62 -3.30 11.49
N ILE A 126 4.92 -3.89 10.52
CA ILE A 126 4.44 -5.28 10.60
C ILE A 126 5.63 -6.25 10.66
N LEU A 127 6.62 -6.08 9.78
CA LEU A 127 7.80 -6.95 9.76
C LEU A 127 8.60 -6.85 11.07
N ALA A 128 8.83 -5.63 11.56
CA ALA A 128 9.51 -5.40 12.84
C ALA A 128 8.76 -6.01 14.03
N ALA A 129 7.42 -5.98 14.02
CA ALA A 129 6.61 -6.62 15.06
C ALA A 129 6.71 -8.16 15.02
N ILE A 130 6.78 -8.74 13.81
CA ILE A 130 6.98 -10.19 13.62
C ILE A 130 8.38 -10.60 14.09
N GLU A 131 9.41 -9.85 13.74
CA GLU A 131 10.79 -10.11 14.19
C GLU A 131 10.93 -10.01 15.71
N ARG A 132 10.33 -9.01 16.35
CA ARG A 132 10.33 -8.90 17.82
C ARG A 132 9.68 -10.11 18.50
N ARG A 133 8.58 -10.62 17.94
CA ARG A 133 7.91 -11.84 18.46
C ARG A 133 8.75 -13.09 18.23
N ARG A 134 9.50 -13.16 17.13
CA ARG A 134 10.39 -14.27 16.82
C ARG A 134 11.63 -14.29 17.72
N SER A 135 12.13 -13.13 18.12
CA SER A 135 13.30 -12.97 18.98
C SER A 135 12.97 -12.95 20.48
N ALA A 136 11.69 -12.94 20.86
CA ALA A 136 11.28 -13.05 22.25
C ALA A 136 11.73 -14.42 22.80
N PRO A 137 12.41 -14.47 23.95
CA PRO A 137 12.75 -15.74 24.60
C PRO A 137 11.49 -16.58 24.78
N LEU A 138 11.59 -17.89 24.59
CA LEU A 138 10.55 -18.82 25.03
C LEU A 138 10.46 -18.72 26.56
N ASP A 139 9.54 -17.89 27.06
CA ASP A 139 9.17 -17.84 28.48
C ASP A 139 8.71 -19.24 28.89
N GLY A 140 9.61 -20.00 29.50
CA GLY A 140 9.35 -21.36 29.97
C GLY A 140 10.36 -22.44 29.58
N ALA A 141 11.60 -22.12 29.17
CA ALA A 141 12.66 -23.13 29.28
C ALA A 141 12.89 -23.42 30.77
N PRO A 142 12.58 -24.63 31.28
CA PRO A 142 12.88 -24.93 32.67
C PRO A 142 14.38 -24.78 32.85
N SER A 143 14.79 -24.06 33.90
CA SER A 143 16.13 -24.13 34.44
C SER A 143 16.35 -25.56 34.95
N ASN A 144 16.62 -26.48 34.02
CA ASN A 144 17.10 -27.80 34.34
C ASN A 144 18.47 -27.59 34.98
N GLY A 145 18.46 -27.68 36.31
CA GLY A 145 19.64 -27.57 37.13
C GLY A 145 20.68 -28.63 36.81
N LYS A 146 21.91 -28.28 37.17
CA LYS A 146 23.04 -29.07 37.69
C LYS A 146 24.27 -28.16 37.55
N ALA A 147 25.22 -28.08 38.48
CA ALA A 147 25.62 -29.00 39.53
C ALA A 147 26.10 -28.16 40.74
N ALA A 148 25.77 -28.58 41.97
CA ALA A 148 26.66 -29.31 42.88
C ALA A 148 27.68 -28.39 43.57
#